data_AF-A0A7S3UN29-F1
#
_entry.id   AF-A0A7S3UN29-F1
#
_cell.length_a   1.000
_cell.length_b   1.000
_cell.length_c   1.000
_cell.angle_alpha   90.00
_cell.angle_beta   90.00
_cell.angle_gamma   90.00
#
_symmetry.space_group_name_H-M   'P 1'
#
loop_
_entity.id
_entity.type
_entity.pdbx_description
1 polymer ?
#
loop_
_entity_poly.entity_id
_entity_poly.type
_entity_poly.pdbx_seq_one_letter_code
_entity_poly.pdbx_strand_id
1 'polypeptide(L)'
;ILVDVDHMVECIKCTFPSETKLAVMGTIQFATSIHLAGQKLKEHYTNVVVPQALPLSPGETLGCTSPRLPEGAADALVFVADGRFHLEAAMIHNPTVQAYRYDPYPKVLTKEGYDTPKMKSIRLSA
;
A
#
# COMPACT_ATOMS: atom_id res chain seq x y z
N ILE A 1 14.72 -6.96 -11.23
CA ILE A 1 14.54 -5.51 -11.47
C ILE A 1 14.78 -4.84 -10.13
N LEU A 2 15.76 -3.95 -10.02
CA LEU A 2 16.13 -3.31 -8.75
C LEU A 2 15.27 -2.06 -8.57
N VAL A 3 14.42 -2.04 -7.54
CA VAL A 3 13.67 -0.82 -7.18
C VAL A 3 14.62 0.16 -6.51
N ASP A 4 14.56 1.42 -6.90
CA ASP A 4 15.23 2.52 -6.22
C ASP A 4 14.46 2.85 -4.92
N VAL A 5 14.88 2.21 -3.83
CA VAL A 5 14.23 2.31 -2.51
C VAL A 5 14.36 3.72 -1.95
N ASP A 6 15.51 4.38 -2.14
CA ASP A 6 15.75 5.73 -1.63
C ASP A 6 14.82 6.74 -2.29
N HIS A 7 14.68 6.67 -3.61
CA HIS A 7 13.71 7.50 -4.32
C HIS A 7 12.28 7.29 -3.81
N MET A 8 11.86 6.03 -3.62
CA MET A 8 10.53 5.72 -3.09
C MET A 8 10.31 6.32 -1.69
N VAL A 9 11.29 6.19 -0.80
CA VAL A 9 11.24 6.73 0.56
C VAL A 9 11.13 8.26 0.53
N GLU A 10 11.91 8.94 -0.30
CA GLU A 10 11.86 10.40 -0.42
C GLU A 10 10.53 10.88 -1.02
N CYS A 11 9.98 10.17 -2.02
CA CYS A 11 8.63 10.47 -2.52
C CYS A 11 7.57 10.39 -1.42
N ILE A 12 7.65 9.37 -0.55
CA ILE A 12 6.72 9.21 0.58
C ILE A 12 6.89 10.38 1.57
N LYS A 13 8.14 10.71 1.95
CA LYS A 13 8.46 11.86 2.82
C LYS A 13 7.96 13.20 2.31
N CYS A 14 8.10 13.46 1.00
CA CYS A 14 7.59 14.69 0.40
C CYS A 14 6.05 14.74 0.33
N THR A 15 5.37 13.59 0.41
CA THR A 15 3.91 13.50 0.25
C THR A 15 3.18 13.57 1.59
N PHE A 16 3.74 12.98 2.64
CA PHE A 16 3.05 12.83 3.93
C PHE A 16 3.80 13.53 5.07
N PRO A 17 3.10 14.30 5.93
CA PRO A 17 3.64 14.80 7.19
C PRO A 17 4.13 13.66 8.10
N SER A 18 5.16 13.90 8.91
CA SER A 18 5.81 12.92 9.81
C SER A 18 4.86 12.23 10.80
N GLU A 19 3.74 12.85 11.12
CA GLU A 19 2.73 12.35 12.05
C GLU A 19 1.81 11.28 11.41
N THR A 20 1.84 11.16 10.08
CA THR A 20 0.99 10.23 9.34
C THR A 20 1.35 8.79 9.68
N LYS A 21 0.35 7.98 10.01
CA LYS A 21 0.51 6.53 10.19
C LYS A 21 0.47 5.86 8.83
N LEU A 22 1.54 5.17 8.46
CA LEU A 22 1.69 4.58 7.13
C LEU A 22 1.62 3.05 7.17
N ALA A 23 0.93 2.46 6.19
CA ALA A 23 1.06 1.05 5.84
C ALA A 23 1.81 0.90 4.52
N VAL A 24 2.83 0.06 4.45
CA VAL A 24 3.59 -0.19 3.21
C VAL A 24 3.38 -1.65 2.79
N MET A 25 2.86 -1.85 1.58
CA MET A 25 2.58 -3.18 1.03
C MET A 25 2.70 -3.17 -0.50
N GLY A 26 2.54 -4.30 -1.17
CA GLY A 26 2.63 -4.38 -2.63
C GLY A 26 2.67 -5.82 -3.13
N THR A 27 3.16 -6.01 -4.35
CA THR A 27 3.29 -7.34 -4.95
C THR A 27 4.61 -8.03 -4.56
N ILE A 28 4.64 -9.36 -4.65
CA ILE A 28 5.81 -10.18 -4.29
C ILE A 28 7.09 -9.79 -5.02
N GLN A 29 6.98 -9.26 -6.25
CA GLN A 29 8.12 -8.78 -7.04
C GLN A 29 8.92 -7.67 -6.34
N PHE A 30 8.30 -6.97 -5.39
CA PHE A 30 8.86 -5.81 -4.70
C PHE A 30 9.01 -6.03 -3.18
N ALA A 31 8.81 -7.26 -2.67
CA ALA A 31 8.79 -7.56 -1.24
C ALA A 31 10.04 -7.09 -0.48
N THR A 32 11.24 -7.31 -1.03
CA THR A 32 12.49 -6.84 -0.44
C THR A 32 12.52 -5.31 -0.31
N SER A 33 12.11 -4.61 -1.36
CA SER A 33 12.08 -3.16 -1.43
C SER A 33 11.08 -2.56 -0.44
N ILE A 34 9.91 -3.19 -0.30
CA ILE A 34 8.87 -2.83 0.68
C ILE A 34 9.43 -2.96 2.11
N HIS A 35 10.11 -4.05 2.42
CA HIS A 35 10.68 -4.26 3.74
C HIS A 35 11.76 -3.22 4.08
N LEU A 36 12.69 -2.97 3.15
CA LEU A 36 13.74 -1.96 3.31
C LEU A 36 13.18 -0.55 3.45
N ALA A 37 12.18 -0.19 2.65
CA ALA A 37 11.52 1.10 2.76
C ALA A 37 10.79 1.24 4.09
N GLY A 38 10.09 0.20 4.53
CA GLY A 38 9.44 0.16 5.84
C GLY A 38 10.43 0.40 6.99
N GLN A 39 11.66 -0.12 6.91
CA GLN A 39 12.71 0.16 7.89
C GLN A 39 13.15 1.62 7.86
N LYS A 40 13.47 2.16 6.68
CA LYS A 40 13.90 3.56 6.51
C LYS A 40 12.84 4.57 6.93
N LEU A 41 11.56 4.29 6.64
CA LEU A 41 10.45 5.17 6.99
C LEU A 41 10.22 5.23 8.50
N LYS A 42 10.52 4.17 9.26
CA LYS A 42 10.43 4.19 10.74
C LYS A 42 11.38 5.17 11.40
N GLU A 43 12.42 5.62 10.71
CA GLU A 43 13.33 6.65 11.21
C GLU A 43 12.70 8.06 11.15
N HIS A 44 11.66 8.25 10.33
CA HIS A 44 11.02 9.55 10.08
C HIS A 44 9.56 9.63 10.58
N TYR A 45 8.83 8.52 10.52
CA TYR A 45 7.41 8.46 10.87
C TYR A 45 7.20 7.73 12.20
N THR A 46 6.27 8.24 13.02
CA THR A 46 5.96 7.66 14.33
C THR A 46 5.35 6.26 14.23
N ASN A 47 4.64 5.95 13.14
CA ASN A 47 4.03 4.65 12.93
C ASN A 47 4.11 4.22 11.47
N VAL A 48 4.86 3.13 11.22
CA VAL A 48 4.94 2.48 9.92
C VAL A 48 4.74 0.99 10.11
N VAL A 49 3.73 0.44 9.45
CA VAL A 49 3.42 -0.98 9.45
C VAL A 49 3.68 -1.60 8.09
N VAL A 50 4.24 -2.80 8.08
CA VAL A 50 4.34 -3.67 6.89
C VAL A 50 3.45 -4.87 7.18
N PRO A 51 2.15 -4.80 6.83
CA PRO A 51 1.16 -5.77 7.30
C PRO A 51 1.30 -7.11 6.60
N GLN A 52 0.80 -8.18 7.23
CA GLN A 52 0.89 -9.54 6.70
C GLN A 52 -0.47 -10.22 6.74
N ALA A 53 -0.88 -10.81 5.62
CA ALA A 53 -1.98 -11.77 5.55
C ALA A 53 -1.38 -13.15 5.35
N LEU A 54 -1.48 -14.03 6.35
CA LEU A 54 -0.96 -15.39 6.22
C LEU A 54 -1.70 -16.15 5.09
N PRO A 55 -1.02 -17.00 4.31
CA PRO A 55 0.38 -17.43 4.47
C PRO A 55 1.42 -16.55 3.73
N LEU A 56 1.03 -15.37 3.25
CA LEU A 56 1.91 -14.51 2.46
C LEU A 56 3.04 -13.89 3.29
N SER A 57 4.07 -13.40 2.60
CA SER A 57 5.16 -12.66 3.24
C SER A 57 4.70 -11.31 3.79
N PRO A 58 5.36 -10.74 4.80
CA PRO A 58 5.07 -9.38 5.25
C PRO A 58 5.14 -8.37 4.09
N GLY A 59 4.11 -7.54 3.97
CA GLY A 59 3.98 -6.52 2.93
C GLY A 59 3.44 -7.07 1.60
N GLU A 60 3.25 -8.37 1.45
CA GLU A 60 2.73 -8.97 0.23
C GLU A 60 1.20 -8.91 0.16
N THR A 61 0.67 -8.65 -1.02
CA THR A 61 -0.77 -8.65 -1.33
C THR A 61 -1.04 -9.34 -2.65
N LEU A 62 -2.04 -10.22 -2.66
CA LEU A 62 -2.59 -10.87 -3.85
C LEU A 62 -4.05 -10.42 -4.05
N GLY A 63 -4.59 -10.67 -5.25
CA GLY A 63 -5.98 -10.29 -5.56
C GLY A 63 -7.02 -11.04 -4.71
N CYS A 64 -6.70 -12.27 -4.33
CA CYS A 64 -7.55 -13.11 -3.48
C CYS A 64 -7.22 -13.00 -1.97
N THR A 65 -6.06 -12.46 -1.61
CA THR A 65 -5.56 -12.44 -0.23
C THR A 65 -4.89 -11.09 0.04
N SER A 66 -5.57 -10.23 0.81
CA SER A 66 -5.09 -8.91 1.17
C SER A 66 -5.08 -8.71 2.69
N PRO A 67 -4.04 -8.06 3.26
CA PRO A 67 -4.06 -7.66 4.66
C PRO A 67 -5.20 -6.72 4.98
N ARG A 68 -5.86 -6.98 6.12
CA ARG A 68 -6.84 -6.07 6.72
C ARG A 68 -6.17 -5.32 7.86
N LEU A 69 -6.11 -4.01 7.74
CA LEU A 69 -5.56 -3.14 8.76
C LEU A 69 -6.58 -2.99 9.90
N PRO A 70 -6.16 -3.07 11.18
CA PRO A 70 -7.01 -2.66 12.28
C PRO A 70 -7.46 -1.22 12.13
N GLU A 71 -8.62 -0.90 12.67
CA GLU A 71 -9.14 0.48 12.64
C GLU A 71 -8.16 1.44 13.31
N GLY A 72 -7.86 2.56 12.64
CA GLY A 72 -6.91 3.57 13.13
C GLY A 72 -5.43 3.16 13.09
N ALA A 73 -5.09 2.00 12.52
CA ALA A 73 -3.70 1.52 12.40
C ALA A 73 -2.87 2.31 11.37
N ALA A 74 -3.51 2.82 10.31
CA ALA A 74 -2.88 3.64 9.28
C ALA A 74 -3.86 4.69 8.74
N ASP A 75 -3.34 5.87 8.43
CA ASP A 75 -4.08 6.95 7.77
C ASP A 75 -3.96 6.82 6.25
N ALA A 76 -2.82 6.31 5.77
CA ALA A 76 -2.56 6.02 4.37
C ALA A 76 -1.84 4.68 4.18
N LEU A 77 -2.15 4.01 3.08
CA LEU A 77 -1.39 2.89 2.56
C LEU A 77 -0.63 3.29 1.30
N VAL A 78 0.64 2.90 1.21
CA VAL A 78 1.49 3.04 0.03
C VAL A 78 1.71 1.65 -0.55
N PHE A 79 1.20 1.46 -1.77
CA PHE A 79 1.22 0.20 -2.48
C PHE A 79 2.27 0.21 -3.59
N VAL A 80 3.25 -0.68 -3.51
CA VAL A 80 4.32 -0.77 -4.51
C VAL A 80 3.91 -1.74 -5.61
N ALA A 81 3.55 -1.21 -6.78
CA ALA A 81 3.13 -2.01 -7.93
C ALA A 81 3.07 -1.20 -9.25
N ASP A 82 3.22 -1.91 -10.36
CA ASP A 82 3.04 -1.44 -11.74
C ASP A 82 1.59 -1.57 -12.26
N GLY A 83 0.73 -2.26 -11.51
CA GLY A 83 -0.68 -2.46 -11.84
C GLY A 83 -1.62 -2.16 -10.66
N ARG A 84 -2.91 -2.19 -10.94
CA ARG A 84 -3.96 -1.81 -9.96
C ARG A 84 -4.74 -2.99 -9.37
N PHE A 85 -4.72 -4.18 -9.98
CA PHE A 85 -5.57 -5.29 -9.54
C PHE A 85 -5.37 -5.69 -8.06
N HIS A 86 -4.11 -5.86 -7.61
CA HIS A 86 -3.83 -6.17 -6.20
C HIS A 86 -4.05 -4.98 -5.27
N LEU A 87 -3.80 -3.76 -5.75
CA LEU A 87 -4.12 -2.54 -5.01
C LEU A 87 -5.63 -2.40 -4.78
N GLU A 88 -6.46 -2.72 -5.78
CA GLU A 88 -7.91 -2.70 -5.63
C GLU A 88 -8.38 -3.69 -4.57
N ALA A 89 -7.76 -4.88 -4.49
CA ALA A 89 -8.03 -5.81 -3.39
C ALA A 89 -7.71 -5.21 -2.02
N ALA A 90 -6.59 -4.48 -1.90
CA ALA A 90 -6.23 -3.75 -0.68
C ALA A 90 -7.21 -2.62 -0.34
N MET A 91 -7.66 -1.85 -1.34
CA MET A 91 -8.65 -0.79 -1.17
C MET A 91 -10.02 -1.35 -0.72
N ILE A 92 -10.45 -2.48 -1.29
CA ILE A 92 -11.71 -3.13 -0.92
C ILE A 92 -11.68 -3.61 0.55
N HIS A 93 -10.55 -4.14 1.01
CA HIS A 93 -10.40 -4.59 2.41
C HIS A 93 -10.24 -3.44 3.41
N ASN A 94 -9.72 -2.30 2.95
CA ASN A 94 -9.39 -1.14 3.79
C ASN A 94 -10.05 0.14 3.24
N PRO A 95 -11.39 0.20 3.12
CA PRO A 95 -12.09 1.24 2.36
C PRO A 95 -12.01 2.65 2.98
N THR A 96 -11.60 2.75 4.24
CA THR A 96 -11.46 4.03 4.96
C THR A 96 -10.02 4.57 4.95
N VAL A 97 -9.05 3.78 4.49
CA VAL A 97 -7.63 4.16 4.46
C VAL A 97 -7.30 4.79 3.11
N GLN A 98 -6.58 5.91 3.10
CA GLN A 98 -6.21 6.56 1.85
C GLN A 98 -5.18 5.72 1.09
N ALA A 99 -5.45 5.40 -0.18
CA ALA A 99 -4.58 4.56 -0.99
C ALA A 99 -3.68 5.37 -1.91
N TYR A 100 -2.40 4.99 -1.96
CA TYR A 100 -1.43 5.51 -2.90
C TYR A 100 -0.71 4.36 -3.59
N ARG A 101 -0.34 4.54 -4.85
CA ARG A 101 0.47 3.58 -5.62
C ARG A 101 1.81 4.20 -5.96
N TYR A 102 2.89 3.55 -5.55
CA TYR A 102 4.20 3.85 -6.08
C TYR A 102 4.51 2.86 -7.20
N ASP A 103 4.62 3.39 -8.42
CA ASP A 103 5.05 2.61 -9.57
C ASP A 103 6.58 2.72 -9.72
N PRO A 104 7.34 1.64 -9.49
CA PRO A 104 8.79 1.69 -9.48
C PRO A 104 9.40 1.90 -10.87
N TYR A 105 8.64 1.74 -11.96
CA TYR A 105 9.14 1.93 -13.32
C TYR A 105 9.18 3.41 -13.74
N PRO A 106 8.08 4.17 -13.75
CA PRO A 106 8.10 5.60 -14.01
C PRO A 106 8.53 6.39 -12.76
N LYS A 107 8.68 5.74 -11.60
CA LYS A 107 8.99 6.35 -10.30
C LYS A 107 7.97 7.40 -9.88
N VAL A 108 6.69 7.06 -9.98
CA VAL A 108 5.58 7.98 -9.67
C VAL A 108 4.75 7.45 -8.50
N LEU A 109 4.44 8.33 -7.54
CA LEU A 109 3.47 8.09 -6.49
C LEU A 109 2.14 8.75 -6.87
N THR A 110 1.08 7.95 -7.07
CA THR A 110 -0.27 8.44 -7.38
C THR A 110 -1.21 8.19 -6.21
N LYS A 111 -2.15 9.12 -5.97
CA LYS A 111 -3.30 8.87 -5.09
C LYS A 111 -4.33 8.05 -5.86
N GLU A 112 -4.86 7.03 -5.21
CA GLU A 112 -5.72 6.02 -5.83
C GLU A 112 -7.07 5.95 -5.11
N GLY A 113 -8.09 5.54 -5.86
CA GLY A 113 -9.45 5.40 -5.35
C GLY A 113 -10.16 4.20 -5.95
N TYR A 114 -11.09 3.64 -5.18
CA TYR A 114 -11.97 2.58 -5.61
C TYR A 114 -13.40 2.83 -5.16
N ASP A 115 -14.33 2.83 -6.11
CA ASP A 115 -15.75 3.01 -5.83
C ASP A 115 -16.37 1.71 -5.30
N THR A 116 -16.09 1.45 -4.02
CA THR A 116 -16.60 0.27 -3.29
C THR A 116 -18.14 0.23 -3.27
N PRO A 117 -18.87 1.35 -3.05
CA PRO A 117 -20.33 1.38 -3.16
C PRO A 117 -20.85 0.94 -4.52
N LYS A 118 -20.30 1.48 -5.62
CA LYS A 118 -20.70 1.10 -6.99
C LYS A 118 -20.37 -0.35 -7.32
N MET A 119 -19.21 -0.84 -6.88
CA MET A 119 -18.86 -2.26 -7.04
C MET A 119 -19.90 -3.17 -6.35
N LYS A 120 -20.30 -2.83 -5.11
CA LYS A 120 -21.32 -3.58 -4.38
C LYS A 120 -22.69 -3.51 -5.06
N SER A 121 -23.11 -2.34 -5.54
CA SER A 121 -24.40 -2.18 -6.20
C SER A 121 -24.50 -3.04 -7.47
N ILE A 122 -23.45 -3.05 -8.30
CA ILE A 122 -23.41 -3.86 -9.52
C ILE A 122 -23.53 -5.36 -9.21
N ARG A 123 -22.82 -5.85 -8.19
CA ARG A 123 -22.84 -7.27 -7.79
C ARG A 123 -24.18 -7.71 -7.19
N LEU A 124 -24.91 -6.81 -6.52
CA LEU A 124 -26.23 -7.09 -5.96
C LEU A 124 -27.35 -7.04 -7.02
N SER A 125 -27.12 -6.35 -8.14
CA SER A 125 -28.07 -6.27 -9.25
C SER A 125 -27.93 -7.37 -10.30
N ALA A 126 -26.94 -8.25 -10.15
CA ALA A 126 -26.66 -9.38 -11.03
C ALA A 126 -27.32 -10.66 -10.49
#